data_AF-A0A3N5M3U4-F1
#
_entry.id   AF-A0A3N5M3U4-F1
#
_cell.length_a   1.000
_cell.length_b   1.000
_cell.length_c   1.000
_cell.angle_alpha   90.00
_cell.angle_beta   90.00
_cell.angle_gamma   90.00
#
_symmetry.space_group_name_H-M   'P 1'
#
loop_
_entity.id
_entity.type
_entity.pdbx_description
1 polymer ?
#
loop_
_entity_poly.entity_id
_entity_poly.type
_entity_poly.pdbx_seq_one_letter_code
_entity_poly.pdbx_strand_id
1 'polypeptide(L)'
;IVYNRKEGRALGEVTKFLVYNARKRHEGGDAASAYFERTECVAGVQDARFQQLMPDVIHWLGIERIDRFVSMSDMKYDALIGQGVRIVERVPIPDELVPADAQVEMAAKKAIGYYAGPASEPPTPAAPVGRDLDKN
;
A
#
# COMPACT_ATOMS: atom_id res chain seq x y z
N ILE A 1 -9.41 -10.01 12.40
CA ILE A 1 -8.26 -9.19 11.94
C ILE A 1 -7.04 -10.10 11.87
N VAL A 2 -6.30 -10.07 10.76
CA VAL A 2 -5.02 -10.80 10.62
C VAL A 2 -3.88 -9.78 10.68
N TYR A 3 -3.01 -9.89 11.68
CA TYR A 3 -1.88 -8.98 11.86
C TYR A 3 -0.58 -9.59 11.35
N ASN A 4 -0.22 -9.27 10.10
CA ASN A 4 1.03 -9.72 9.48
C ASN A 4 2.20 -8.81 9.87
N ARG A 5 3.19 -9.35 10.58
CA ARG A 5 4.43 -8.66 10.98
C ARG A 5 5.39 -8.44 9.79
N LYS A 6 4.96 -7.68 8.79
CA LYS A 6 5.67 -7.41 7.53
C LYS A 6 5.88 -5.89 7.32
N GLU A 7 6.50 -5.23 8.32
CA GLU A 7 6.73 -3.78 8.32
C GLU A 7 7.52 -3.32 7.09
N GLY A 8 7.19 -2.13 6.57
CA GLY A 8 7.91 -1.54 5.44
C GLY A 8 7.91 -2.40 4.18
N ARG A 9 6.81 -3.10 3.87
CA ARG A 9 6.78 -4.12 2.80
C ARG A 9 7.80 -5.24 3.00
N ALA A 10 7.92 -5.70 4.24
CA ALA A 10 8.93 -6.66 4.69
C ALA A 10 10.39 -6.18 4.54
N LEU A 11 10.63 -4.89 4.32
CA LEU A 11 11.98 -4.28 4.33
C LEU A 11 12.43 -3.86 5.74
N GLY A 12 11.52 -3.88 6.71
CA GLY A 12 11.80 -3.47 8.08
C GLY A 12 11.64 -1.97 8.33
N GLU A 13 11.62 -1.62 9.61
CA GLU A 13 11.35 -0.27 10.09
C GLU A 13 12.45 0.74 9.72
N VAL A 14 13.72 0.34 9.85
CA VAL A 14 14.87 1.21 9.53
C VAL A 14 14.82 1.64 8.06
N THR A 15 14.68 0.68 7.15
CA THR A 15 14.59 0.94 5.71
C THR A 15 13.40 1.83 5.36
N LYS A 16 12.24 1.61 6.00
CA LYS A 16 11.07 2.48 5.84
C LYS A 16 11.39 3.94 6.17
N PHE A 17 12.07 4.21 7.28
CA PHE A 17 12.45 5.57 7.65
C PHE A 17 13.46 6.18 6.68
N LEU A 18 14.41 5.40 6.17
CA LEU A 18 15.35 5.85 5.13
C LEU A 18 14.60 6.25 3.84
N VAL A 19 13.64 5.43 3.39
CA VAL A 19 12.80 5.73 2.22
C VAL A 19 11.96 6.99 2.44
N TYR A 20 11.36 7.14 3.62
CA TYR A 20 10.54 8.31 3.94
C TYR A 20 11.37 9.60 3.91
N ASN A 21 12.59 9.55 4.47
CA ASN A 21 13.51 10.68 4.43
C ASN A 21 13.99 10.98 3.01
N ALA A 22 14.32 9.95 2.23
CA ALA A 22 14.74 10.11 0.84
C ALA A 22 13.66 10.75 -0.03
N ARG A 23 12.39 10.35 0.15
CA ARG A 23 11.24 10.94 -0.55
C ARG A 23 11.03 12.41 -0.19
N LYS A 24 11.01 12.73 1.10
CA LYS A 24 10.78 14.11 1.58
C LYS A 24 11.90 15.09 1.22
N ARG A 25 13.13 14.59 0.99
CA ARG A 25 14.31 15.39 0.65
C ARG A 25 14.65 15.37 -0.85
N HIS A 26 13.81 14.73 -1.67
CA HIS A 26 14.01 14.73 -3.10
C HIS A 26 13.77 16.14 -3.67
N GLU A 27 14.63 16.60 -4.58
CA GLU A 27 14.56 17.94 -5.19
C GLU A 27 13.23 18.19 -5.91
N GLY A 28 12.63 17.16 -6.49
CA GLY A 28 11.30 17.20 -7.12
C GLY A 28 10.12 16.98 -6.16
N GLY A 29 10.36 16.91 -4.85
CA GLY A 29 9.38 16.60 -3.81
C GLY A 29 8.86 15.17 -3.85
N ASP A 30 7.92 14.88 -2.94
CA ASP A 30 7.28 13.56 -2.84
C ASP A 30 6.15 13.42 -3.88
N ALA A 31 6.47 12.84 -5.04
CA ALA A 31 5.53 12.63 -6.14
C ALA A 31 5.08 11.17 -6.26
N ALA A 32 3.81 10.95 -6.61
CA ALA A 32 3.23 9.62 -6.75
C ALA A 32 3.93 8.75 -7.81
N SER A 33 4.38 9.36 -8.91
CA SER A 33 5.08 8.67 -10.00
C SER A 33 6.43 8.08 -9.57
N ALA A 34 7.15 8.74 -8.66
CA ALA A 34 8.45 8.30 -8.16
C ALA A 34 8.34 7.43 -6.89
N TYR A 35 7.14 7.20 -6.35
CA TYR A 35 6.93 6.57 -5.04
C TYR A 35 7.64 5.22 -4.89
N PHE A 36 7.48 4.34 -5.88
CA PHE A 36 8.02 2.97 -5.84
C PHE A 36 9.51 2.95 -6.18
N GLU A 37 9.91 3.72 -7.19
CA GLU A 37 11.30 3.89 -7.59
C GLU A 37 12.18 4.33 -6.41
N ARG A 38 11.70 5.26 -5.57
CA ARG A 38 12.45 5.70 -4.38
C ARG A 38 12.68 4.59 -3.37
N THR A 39 11.73 3.67 -3.25
CA THR A 39 11.91 2.49 -2.39
C THR A 39 13.01 1.60 -2.97
N GLU A 40 12.98 1.37 -4.27
CA GLU A 40 13.99 0.57 -4.98
C GLU A 40 15.39 1.18 -4.92
N CYS A 41 15.55 2.50 -5.06
CA CYS A 41 16.85 3.16 -4.93
C CYS A 41 17.50 2.96 -3.57
N VAL A 42 16.71 2.87 -2.49
CA VAL A 42 17.21 2.73 -1.12
C VAL A 42 17.35 1.25 -0.73
N ALA A 43 16.40 0.42 -1.13
CA ALA A 43 16.28 -0.96 -0.64
C ALA A 43 16.68 -2.03 -1.69
N GLY A 44 16.93 -1.63 -2.94
CA GLY A 44 17.20 -2.53 -4.07
C GLY A 44 15.96 -3.25 -4.63
N VAL A 45 14.79 -3.09 -4.00
CA VAL A 45 13.53 -3.73 -4.38
C VAL A 45 12.34 -2.91 -3.88
N GLN A 46 11.23 -2.93 -4.62
CA GLN A 46 10.03 -2.15 -4.30
C GLN A 46 9.13 -2.80 -3.22
N ASP A 47 9.14 -4.14 -3.12
CA ASP A 47 8.34 -4.92 -2.19
C ASP A 47 9.02 -6.28 -1.92
N ALA A 48 9.29 -6.60 -0.65
CA ALA A 48 9.86 -7.88 -0.25
C ALA A 48 8.82 -8.83 0.38
N ARG A 49 7.52 -8.48 0.34
CA ARG A 49 6.46 -9.31 0.92
C ARG A 49 6.16 -10.49 0.03
N PHE A 50 6.20 -11.66 0.63
CA PHE A 50 5.58 -12.85 0.06
C PHE A 50 4.11 -12.91 0.48
N GLN A 51 3.21 -12.40 -0.36
CA GLN A 51 1.77 -12.32 -0.08
C GLN A 51 1.04 -13.64 -0.35
N GLN A 52 1.66 -14.55 -1.09
CA GLN A 52 1.16 -15.89 -1.36
C GLN A 52 1.01 -16.72 -0.08
N LEU A 53 1.74 -16.42 1.01
CA LEU A 53 1.55 -17.07 2.32
C LEU A 53 0.58 -16.32 3.25
N MET A 54 0.00 -15.20 2.79
CA MET A 54 -0.98 -14.45 3.59
C MET A 54 -2.27 -15.26 3.87
N PRO A 55 -2.78 -16.07 2.93
CA PRO A 55 -3.96 -16.92 3.15
C PRO A 55 -3.75 -18.06 4.16
N ASP A 56 -2.51 -18.44 4.52
CA ASP A 56 -2.24 -19.61 5.37
C ASP A 56 -3.03 -19.59 6.68
N VAL A 57 -3.13 -18.43 7.33
CA VAL A 57 -3.90 -18.26 8.57
C VAL A 57 -5.41 -18.36 8.33
N ILE A 58 -5.89 -17.96 7.15
CA ILE A 58 -7.30 -18.07 6.76
C ILE A 58 -7.66 -19.54 6.58
N HIS A 59 -6.80 -20.30 5.89
CA HIS A 59 -6.93 -21.75 5.75
C HIS A 59 -6.80 -22.50 7.07
N TRP A 60 -5.85 -22.11 7.93
CA TRP A 60 -5.68 -22.69 9.26
C TRP A 60 -6.95 -22.54 10.13
N LEU A 61 -7.66 -21.42 9.98
CA LEU A 61 -8.95 -21.19 10.64
C LEU A 61 -10.14 -21.89 9.98
N GLY A 62 -9.93 -22.59 8.86
CA GLY A 62 -11.00 -23.26 8.10
C GLY A 62 -11.96 -22.30 7.39
N ILE A 63 -11.52 -21.07 7.09
CA ILE A 63 -12.37 -20.06 6.45
C ILE A 63 -12.31 -20.24 4.93
N GLU A 64 -13.44 -20.58 4.33
CA GLU A 64 -13.59 -20.76 2.88
C GLU A 64 -14.25 -19.56 2.19
N ARG A 65 -14.89 -18.68 2.97
CA ARG A 65 -15.63 -17.52 2.47
C ARG A 65 -15.43 -16.32 3.39
N ILE A 66 -15.19 -15.15 2.77
CA ILE A 66 -15.15 -13.84 3.40
C ILE A 66 -16.24 -12.99 2.76
N ASP A 67 -17.27 -12.64 3.53
CA ASP A 67 -18.35 -11.80 3.03
C ASP A 67 -17.87 -10.37 2.75
N ARG A 68 -17.07 -9.80 3.65
CA ARG A 68 -16.58 -8.42 3.53
C ARG A 68 -15.07 -8.38 3.71
N PHE A 69 -14.36 -8.27 2.60
CA PHE A 69 -12.91 -8.17 2.57
C PHE A 69 -12.48 -6.70 2.62
N VAL A 70 -12.13 -6.23 3.81
CA VAL A 70 -11.69 -4.85 4.06
C VAL A 70 -10.23 -4.69 3.67
N SER A 71 -9.98 -4.50 2.37
CA SER A 71 -8.65 -4.27 1.83
C SER A 71 -8.72 -3.78 0.39
N MET A 72 -7.93 -2.75 0.10
CA MET A 72 -7.76 -2.21 -1.25
C MET A 72 -6.67 -2.93 -2.06
N SER A 73 -5.85 -3.79 -1.45
CA SER A 73 -4.72 -4.43 -2.14
C SER A 73 -5.16 -5.59 -3.04
N ASP A 74 -4.84 -5.52 -4.33
CA ASP A 74 -5.07 -6.61 -5.30
C ASP A 74 -4.23 -7.84 -4.96
N MET A 75 -2.93 -7.68 -4.65
CA MET A 75 -2.07 -8.80 -4.23
C MET A 75 -2.67 -9.66 -3.10
N LYS A 76 -3.38 -9.05 -2.15
CA LYS A 76 -4.05 -9.81 -1.07
C LYS A 76 -5.32 -10.50 -1.56
N TYR A 77 -6.10 -9.82 -2.38
CA TYR A 77 -7.31 -10.38 -2.98
C TYR A 77 -6.98 -11.59 -3.86
N ASP A 78 -6.00 -11.43 -4.74
CA ASP A 78 -5.55 -12.47 -5.68
C ASP A 78 -4.97 -13.68 -4.94
N ALA A 79 -4.20 -13.45 -3.87
CA ALA A 79 -3.67 -14.55 -3.05
C ALA A 79 -4.80 -15.38 -2.41
N LEU A 80 -5.87 -14.74 -1.92
CA LEU A 80 -7.01 -15.43 -1.30
C LEU A 80 -7.83 -16.21 -2.33
N ILE A 81 -8.23 -15.57 -3.42
CA ILE A 81 -9.03 -16.19 -4.48
C ILE A 81 -8.24 -17.32 -5.15
N GLY A 82 -6.95 -17.10 -5.42
CA GLY A 82 -6.05 -18.10 -6.01
C GLY A 82 -5.86 -19.36 -5.15
N GLN A 83 -6.21 -19.32 -3.87
CA GLN A 83 -6.18 -20.47 -2.96
C GLN A 83 -7.60 -20.95 -2.56
N GLY A 84 -8.62 -20.51 -3.29
CA GLY A 84 -9.99 -21.01 -3.13
C GLY A 84 -10.83 -20.32 -2.05
N VAL A 85 -10.33 -19.25 -1.42
CA VAL A 85 -11.13 -18.44 -0.48
C VAL A 85 -12.06 -17.53 -1.27
N ARG A 86 -13.37 -17.73 -1.16
CA ARG A 86 -14.38 -16.90 -1.84
C ARG A 86 -14.49 -15.53 -1.16
N ILE A 87 -14.42 -14.45 -1.93
CA ILE A 87 -14.70 -13.09 -1.46
C ILE A 87 -16.01 -12.61 -2.08
N VAL A 88 -16.95 -12.16 -1.26
CA VAL A 88 -18.25 -11.65 -1.73
C VAL A 88 -18.17 -10.16 -2.07
N GLU A 89 -17.68 -9.34 -1.13
CA GLU A 89 -17.54 -7.89 -1.28
C GLU A 89 -16.12 -7.46 -0.92
N ARG A 90 -15.51 -6.59 -1.74
CA ARG A 90 -14.29 -5.85 -1.38
C ARG A 90 -14.71 -4.47 -0.85
N VAL A 91 -14.28 -4.15 0.36
CA VAL A 91 -14.62 -2.88 1.01
C VAL A 91 -13.37 -1.99 1.03
N PRO A 92 -13.34 -0.87 0.29
CA PRO A 92 -12.23 0.07 0.33
C PRO A 92 -12.23 0.87 1.63
N ILE A 93 -11.13 1.56 1.91
CA ILE A 93 -11.08 2.53 3.01
C ILE A 93 -11.88 3.76 2.55
N PRO A 94 -12.85 4.26 3.33
CA PRO A 94 -13.55 5.50 3.04
C PRO A 94 -12.59 6.68 2.90
N ASP A 95 -12.82 7.57 1.94
CA ASP A 95 -11.89 8.67 1.62
C ASP A 95 -11.73 9.64 2.81
N GLU A 96 -12.78 9.85 3.60
CA GLU A 96 -12.77 10.66 4.83
C GLU A 96 -11.88 10.09 5.95
N LEU A 97 -11.52 8.81 5.86
CA LEU A 97 -10.60 8.15 6.79
C LEU A 97 -9.16 8.10 6.27
N VAL A 98 -8.90 8.61 5.06
CA VAL A 98 -7.54 8.71 4.50
C VAL A 98 -6.88 10.00 4.99
N PRO A 99 -5.77 9.93 5.74
CA PRO A 99 -5.04 11.12 6.19
C PRO A 99 -4.57 11.99 5.03
N ALA A 100 -4.54 13.31 5.23
CA ALA A 100 -4.13 14.26 4.18
C ALA A 100 -2.68 14.04 3.70
N ASP A 101 -1.78 13.59 4.57
CA ASP A 101 -0.39 13.27 4.24
C ASP A 101 -0.22 11.90 3.54
N ALA A 102 -1.27 11.06 3.53
CA ALA A 102 -1.27 9.77 2.85
C ALA A 102 -1.76 9.85 1.39
N GLN A 103 -2.16 11.02 0.90
CA GLN A 103 -2.75 11.19 -0.43
C GLN A 103 -1.78 10.82 -1.57
N VAL A 104 -0.50 11.22 -1.48
CA VAL A 104 0.54 10.84 -2.46
C VAL A 104 0.74 9.31 -2.48
N GLU A 105 0.82 8.69 -1.30
CA GLU A 105 0.94 7.24 -1.17
C GLU A 105 -0.28 6.50 -1.72
N MET A 106 -1.48 7.04 -1.47
CA MET A 106 -2.73 6.46 -1.97
C MET A 106 -2.84 6.56 -3.48
N ALA A 107 -2.50 7.71 -4.07
CA ALA A 107 -2.48 7.92 -5.51
C ALA A 107 -1.50 6.95 -6.20
N ALA A 108 -0.28 6.82 -5.65
CA ALA A 108 0.72 5.89 -6.16
C ALA A 108 0.22 4.43 -6.11
N LYS A 109 -0.41 4.02 -5.01
CA LYS A 109 -0.95 2.67 -4.84
C LYS A 109 -2.14 2.39 -5.76
N LYS A 110 -3.08 3.34 -5.90
CA LYS A 110 -4.21 3.25 -6.85
C LYS A 110 -3.70 3.05 -8.28
N ALA A 111 -2.64 3.77 -8.67
CA ALA A 111 -2.04 3.67 -10.00
C ALA A 111 -1.47 2.27 -10.34
N ILE A 112 -1.14 1.44 -9.35
CA ILE A 112 -0.55 0.10 -9.58
C ILE A 112 -1.50 -1.05 -9.21
N GLY A 113 -2.82 -0.80 -9.15
CA GLY A 113 -3.81 -1.84 -8.83
C GLY A 113 -4.16 -1.91 -7.35
N TYR A 114 -4.46 -0.77 -6.73
CA TYR A 114 -5.29 -0.79 -5.52
C TYR A 114 -6.74 -0.58 -5.91
N TYR A 115 -7.59 -1.48 -5.46
CA TYR A 115 -9.03 -1.38 -5.58
C TYR A 115 -9.56 -0.13 -4.89
N ALA A 116 -10.28 0.68 -5.66
CA ALA A 116 -10.83 1.95 -5.20
C ALA A 116 -12.38 1.98 -5.17
N GLY A 117 -13.02 0.81 -5.27
CA GLY A 117 -14.48 0.71 -5.32
C GLY A 117 -15.08 0.96 -6.71
N PRO A 118 -16.39 0.73 -6.89
CA PRO A 118 -17.10 1.16 -8.08
C PRO A 118 -17.30 2.68 -8.03
N ALA A 119 -16.76 3.39 -9.03
CA ALA A 119 -16.88 4.86 -9.23
C ALA A 119 -16.08 5.76 -8.26
N SER A 120 -14.78 5.51 -8.06
CA SER A 120 -13.87 6.59 -7.67
C SER A 120 -13.31 7.25 -8.93
N GLU A 121 -13.46 8.57 -9.10
CA GLU A 121 -12.68 9.31 -10.10
C GLU A 121 -11.18 8.98 -9.96
N PRO A 122 -10.43 8.92 -11.07
CA PRO A 122 -8.97 8.76 -10.98
C PRO A 122 -8.43 9.88 -10.10
N PRO A 123 -7.64 9.57 -9.05
CA PRO A 123 -7.17 10.58 -8.14
C PRO A 123 -6.32 11.58 -8.94
N THR A 124 -6.68 12.86 -8.90
CA THR A 124 -5.75 13.91 -9.34
C THR A 124 -4.49 13.78 -8.49
N PRO A 125 -3.29 13.62 -9.10
CA PRO A 125 -2.07 13.52 -8.32
C PRO A 125 -1.95 14.75 -7.43
N ALA A 126 -1.84 14.52 -6.11
CA ALA A 126 -1.55 15.61 -5.19
C ALA A 126 -0.20 16.26 -5.60
N ALA A 127 -0.14 17.59 -5.51
CA ALA A 127 1.10 18.30 -5.78
C ALA A 127 2.24 17.74 -4.89
N PRO A 128 3.46 17.62 -5.42
CA PRO A 128 4.58 17.09 -4.66
C PRO A 128 4.79 17.91 -3.38
N VAL A 129 4.91 17.22 -2.25
CA VAL A 129 5.12 17.85 -0.94
C VAL A 129 6.61 17.79 -0.60
N GLY A 130 7.26 18.95 -0.55
CA GLY A 130 8.65 19.11 -0.09
C GLY A 130 8.70 19.61 1.35
N ARG A 131 9.83 19.38 2.04
CA ARG A 131 10.14 20.06 3.31
C ARG A 131 11.20 21.13 3.05
N ASP A 132 10.91 22.35 3.49
CA ASP A 132 11.83 23.48 3.38
C ASP A 132 13.12 23.21 4.17
N LEU A 133 14.28 23.31 3.51
CA LEU A 133 15.58 22.93 4.08
C LEU A 133 16.25 24.07 4.86
N ASP A 134 15.72 25.30 4.76
CA ASP A 134 16.35 26.51 5.29
C ASP A 134 15.85 26.94 6.69
N LYS A 135 15.09 26.08 7.39
CA LYS A 135 14.71 26.32 8.79
C LYS A 135 15.75 25.72 9.74
N ASN A 136 16.88 26.41 9.86
CA ASN A 136 17.76 26.33 11.03
C ASN A 136 17.37 27.42 12.05
#